data_AF-A0A0Q5TW76-F1
#
_entry.id   AF-A0A0Q5TW76-F1
#
_cell.length_a   1.000
_cell.length_b   1.000
_cell.length_c   1.000
_cell.angle_alpha   90.00
_cell.angle_beta   90.00
_cell.angle_gamma   90.00
#
_symmetry.space_group_name_H-M   'P 1'
#
loop_
_entity.id
_entity.type
_entity.pdbx_description
1 polymer ?
#
loop_
_entity_poly.entity_id
_entity_poly.type
_entity_poly.pdbx_seq_one_letter_code
_entity_poly.pdbx_strand_id
1 'polypeptide(L)' 'MTREEISQLEDFFANAPKQATPIYLNEATVIENYDHFLESHFTPLRLNPESRVNQPLIWRLKALKLIVEANL' A
#
# COMPACT_ATOMS: atom_id res chain seq x y z
N MET A 1 -0.02 -13.60 2.87
CA MET A 1 -1.24 -12.78 2.81
C MET A 1 -2.09 -13.42 1.74
N THR A 2 -3.33 -13.74 2.03
CA THR A 2 -4.21 -14.41 1.07
C THR A 2 -4.57 -13.43 -0.06
N ARG A 3 -5.02 -13.95 -1.20
CA ARG A 3 -5.60 -13.12 -2.28
C ARG A 3 -6.73 -12.21 -1.79
N GLU A 4 -7.50 -12.67 -0.81
CA GLU A 4 -8.60 -11.92 -0.20
C GLU A 4 -8.10 -10.68 0.55
N GLU A 5 -7.04 -10.81 1.36
CA GLU A 5 -6.42 -9.69 2.06
C GLU A 5 -5.83 -8.64 1.09
N ILE A 6 -5.34 -9.07 -0.09
CA ILE A 6 -4.87 -8.13 -1.13
C ILE A 6 -6.05 -7.36 -1.73
N SER A 7 -7.15 -8.05 -2.07
CA SER A 7 -8.37 -7.41 -2.58
C SER A 7 -8.93 -6.37 -1.59
N GLN A 8 -8.96 -6.71 -0.30
CA GLN A 8 -9.40 -5.79 0.75
C GLN A 8 -8.54 -4.52 0.84
N LEU A 9 -7.23 -4.63 0.61
CA LEU A 9 -6.34 -3.48 0.55
C LEU A 9 -6.60 -2.63 -0.71
N GLU A 10 -6.83 -3.25 -1.86
CA GLU A 10 -7.18 -2.52 -3.09
C GLU A 10 -8.50 -1.76 -2.92
N ASP A 11 -9.52 -2.41 -2.39
CA ASP A 11 -10.83 -1.81 -2.12
C ASP A 11 -10.73 -0.66 -1.13
N PHE A 12 -9.91 -0.81 -0.07
CA PHE A 12 -9.65 0.27 0.88
C PHE A 12 -9.05 1.50 0.17
N PHE A 13 -7.98 1.33 -0.59
CA PHE A 13 -7.30 2.46 -1.23
C PHE A 13 -8.06 3.07 -2.41
N ALA A 14 -8.99 2.32 -3.02
CA ALA A 14 -9.89 2.84 -4.05
C ALA A 14 -10.93 3.82 -3.48
N ASN A 15 -11.33 3.64 -2.21
CA ASN A 15 -12.38 4.42 -1.56
C ASN A 15 -11.85 5.45 -0.56
N ALA A 16 -10.61 5.29 -0.08
CA ALA A 16 -10.00 6.19 0.88
C ALA A 16 -9.60 7.55 0.24
N PRO A 17 -9.64 8.66 1.00
CA PRO A 17 -9.12 9.93 0.53
C PRO A 17 -7.62 9.82 0.27
N LYS A 18 -7.18 10.35 -0.88
CA LYS A 18 -5.75 10.45 -1.19
C LYS A 18 -5.08 11.33 -0.14
N GLN A 19 -3.93 10.85 0.34
CA GLN A 19 -3.12 11.57 1.30
C GLN A 19 -2.25 12.62 0.60
N ALA A 20 -2.01 13.75 1.25
CA ALA A 20 -1.05 14.74 0.77
C ALA A 20 0.37 14.16 0.76
N THR A 21 1.13 14.46 -0.28
CA THR A 21 2.55 14.07 -0.41
C THR A 21 3.46 15.26 -0.07
N PRO A 22 4.67 15.03 0.47
CA PRO A 22 5.29 13.73 0.76
C PRO A 22 4.72 13.02 2.00
N ILE A 23 4.64 11.69 1.95
CA ILE A 23 4.24 10.84 3.10
C ILE A 23 5.45 10.08 3.61
N TYR A 24 5.78 10.27 4.88
CA TYR A 24 6.85 9.53 5.54
C TYR A 24 6.29 8.23 6.13
N LEU A 25 6.52 7.12 5.44
CA LEU A 25 6.13 5.78 5.89
C LEU A 25 7.01 5.30 7.05
N ASN A 26 8.29 5.66 7.00
CA ASN A 26 9.31 5.50 8.03
C ASN A 26 10.52 6.38 7.67
N GLU A 27 11.57 6.36 8.51
CA GLU A 27 12.80 7.16 8.30
C GLU A 27 13.48 6.92 6.95
N ALA A 28 13.27 5.75 6.32
CA ALA A 28 13.91 5.35 5.07
C ALA A 28 12.95 5.33 3.86
N THR A 29 11.65 5.59 4.05
CA THR A 29 10.64 5.45 3.00
C THR A 29 9.77 6.71 2.93
N VAL A 30 9.93 7.46 1.85
CA VAL A 30 9.13 8.65 1.54
C VAL A 30 8.31 8.38 0.28
N ILE A 31 7.01 8.64 0.34
CA ILE A 31 6.10 8.55 -0.80
C ILE A 31 5.92 9.95 -1.39
N GLU A 32 6.56 10.18 -2.52
CA GLU A 32 6.45 11.44 -3.28
C GLU A 32 5.29 11.43 -4.27
N ASN A 33 4.86 10.24 -4.71
CA ASN A 33 3.75 10.07 -5.63
C ASN A 33 2.86 8.91 -5.16
N TYR A 34 1.69 9.26 -4.63
CA TYR A 34 0.75 8.32 -4.02
C TYR A 34 0.26 7.26 -5.01
N ASP A 35 -0.14 7.67 -6.21
CA ASP A 35 -0.71 6.75 -7.21
C ASP A 35 0.36 5.80 -7.75
N HIS A 36 1.57 6.33 -8.04
CA HIS A 36 2.69 5.49 -8.47
C HIS A 36 3.11 4.51 -7.38
N PHE A 37 3.09 4.92 -6.11
CA PHE A 37 3.37 4.04 -4.99
C PHE A 37 2.36 2.88 -4.92
N LEU A 38 1.06 3.16 -4.98
CA LEU A 38 0.04 2.12 -4.96
C LEU A 38 0.18 1.15 -6.14
N GLU A 39 0.32 1.67 -7.37
CA GLU A 39 0.44 0.81 -8.55
C GLU A 39 1.70 -0.07 -8.46
N SER A 40 2.87 0.51 -8.19
CA SER A 40 4.13 -0.23 -8.07
C SER A 40 4.12 -1.32 -6.98
N HIS A 41 3.28 -1.18 -5.95
CA HIS A 41 3.12 -2.19 -4.90
C HIS A 41 2.07 -3.24 -5.25
N PHE A 42 0.96 -2.85 -5.89
CA PHE A 42 -0.11 -3.78 -6.26
C PHE A 42 0.18 -4.59 -7.52
N THR A 43 0.87 -4.05 -8.53
CA THR A 43 1.21 -4.81 -9.75
C THR A 43 1.85 -6.18 -9.45
N PRO A 44 2.95 -6.29 -8.66
CA PRO A 44 3.55 -7.58 -8.35
C PRO A 44 2.67 -8.48 -7.47
N LEU A 45 1.81 -7.90 -6.63
CA LEU A 45 0.85 -8.65 -5.80
C LEU A 45 -0.28 -9.27 -6.64
N ARG A 46 -0.76 -8.58 -7.68
CA ARG A 46 -1.74 -9.12 -8.63
C ARG A 46 -1.15 -10.28 -9.44
N LEU A 47 0.11 -10.16 -9.85
CA LEU A 47 0.79 -11.16 -10.68
C LEU A 47 1.17 -12.43 -9.91
N ASN A 48 1.69 -12.29 -8.69
CA ASN A 48 2.13 -13.43 -7.89
C ASN A 48 1.89 -13.20 -6.38
N PRO A 49 0.62 -13.31 -5.92
CA PRO A 49 0.22 -12.90 -4.56
C PRO A 49 0.89 -13.74 -3.45
N GLU A 50 1.18 -15.00 -3.73
CA GLU A 50 1.76 -15.95 -2.75
C GLU A 50 3.29 -15.85 -2.64
N SER A 51 3.92 -15.00 -3.47
CA SER A 51 5.38 -14.88 -3.46
C SER A 51 5.89 -14.25 -2.17
N ARG A 52 6.79 -14.97 -1.49
CA ARG A 52 7.43 -14.47 -0.26
C ARG A 52 8.25 -13.20 -0.48
N VAL A 53 8.70 -12.96 -1.71
CA VAL A 53 9.46 -11.74 -2.06
C VAL A 53 8.61 -10.47 -1.95
N ASN A 54 7.27 -10.60 -1.96
CA ASN A 54 6.35 -9.47 -1.88
C ASN A 54 6.09 -9.00 -0.45
N GLN A 55 6.62 -9.69 0.58
CA GLN A 55 6.40 -9.32 1.99
C GLN A 55 6.71 -7.85 2.31
N PRO A 56 7.81 -7.25 1.83
CA PRO A 56 8.07 -5.82 2.06
C PRO A 56 7.00 -4.90 1.45
N LEU A 57 6.43 -5.26 0.30
CA LEU A 57 5.39 -4.46 -0.36
C LEU A 57 4.10 -4.45 0.48
N ILE A 58 3.74 -5.63 0.99
CA ILE A 58 2.60 -5.81 1.87
C ILE A 58 2.73 -4.97 3.14
N TRP A 59 3.92 -4.98 3.75
CA TRP A 59 4.18 -4.21 4.97
C TRP A 59 4.00 -2.72 4.74
N ARG A 60 4.53 -2.20 3.62
CA ARG A 60 4.41 -0.79 3.27
C ARG A 60 2.97 -0.38 2.96
N LEU A 61 2.19 -1.22 2.28
CA LEU A 61 0.76 -0.98 2.05
C LEU A 61 -0.02 -0.94 3.37
N LYS A 62 0.23 -1.89 4.28
CA LYS A 62 -0.41 -1.89 5.62
C LYS A 62 -0.03 -0.67 6.44
N ALA A 63 1.24 -0.26 6.41
CA ALA A 63 1.70 0.94 7.11
C ALA A 63 1.07 2.22 6.52
N LEU A 64 0.94 2.31 5.20
CA LEU A 64 0.25 3.44 4.56
C LEU A 64 -1.23 3.47 4.95
N LYS A 65 -1.90 2.30 4.99
CA LYS A 65 -3.29 2.19 5.45
C LYS A 65 -3.47 2.75 6.85
N LEU A 66 -2.56 2.45 7.79
CA LEU A 66 -2.62 3.01 9.16
C LEU A 66 -2.51 4.55 9.17
N ILE A 67 -1.66 5.12 8.32
CA ILE A 67 -1.54 6.59 8.19
C ILE A 67 -2.84 7.18 7.66
N VAL A 68 -3.43 6.57 6.62
CA VAL A 68 -4.71 7.02 6.05
C VAL A 68 -5.81 6.97 7.11
N GLU A 69 -5.92 5.85 7.83
CA GLU A 69 -6.92 5.68 8.89
C GLU A 69 -6.74 6.67 10.05
N ALA A 70 -5.50 7.06 10.37
CA ALA A 70 -5.21 8.05 11.41
C ALA A 70 -5.59 9.49 11.01
N ASN A 71 -5.78 9.75 9.71
CA ASN A 71 -6.11 11.06 9.17
C ASN A 71 -7.58 11.20 8.73
N LEU A 72 -8.41 10.16 8.98
CA LEU A 72 -9.86 10.19 8.79
C LEU A 72 -10.57 10.81 9.99
#